data_AF-A0AA95I738-F1
#
_entry.id   AF-A0AA95I738-F1
#
_cell.length_a   1.000
_cell.length_b   1.000
_cell.length_c   1.000
_cell.angle_alpha   90.00
_cell.angle_beta   90.00
_cell.angle_gamma   90.00
#
_symmetry.space_group_name_H-M   'P 1'
#
loop_
_entity.id
_entity.type
_entity.pdbx_description
1 polymer ?
#
loop_
_entity_poly.entity_id
_entity_poly.type
_entity_poly.pdbx_seq_one_letter_code
_entity_poly.pdbx_strand_id
1 'polypeptide(L)'
;MKRTLIFKAIWKRFLLTSLAALVLASCAIITPASVSASPDSDYQVEIIESESSGFTHPGVGVTKSILENMRTQVLAKKEPWYSYYQAMTVSSAASKTVASSHDHSDLVSDGSGSVCVF
;
A
#
# COMPACT_ATOMS: atom_id res chain seq x y z
N MET A 1 -5.89 64.08 1.69
CA MET A 1 -5.08 62.99 1.07
C MET A 1 -4.61 61.87 2.03
N LYS A 2 -4.98 61.86 3.33
CA LYS A 2 -4.54 60.81 4.29
C LYS A 2 -5.47 59.58 4.38
N ARG A 3 -6.74 59.71 3.97
CA ARG A 3 -7.77 58.66 4.05
C ARG A 3 -7.55 57.48 3.10
N THR A 4 -7.01 57.72 1.91
CA THR A 4 -6.76 56.69 0.88
C THR A 4 -5.57 55.78 1.20
N LEU A 5 -4.60 56.26 1.97
CA LEU A 5 -3.41 55.50 2.37
C LEU A 5 -3.72 54.51 3.49
N ILE A 6 -4.56 54.90 4.45
CA ILE A 6 -5.00 54.06 5.57
C ILE A 6 -5.88 52.92 5.05
N PHE A 7 -6.78 53.21 4.10
CA PHE A 7 -7.67 52.22 3.50
C PHE A 7 -6.91 51.14 2.72
N LYS A 8 -5.87 51.53 1.96
CA LYS A 8 -4.99 50.60 1.23
C LYS A 8 -4.15 49.71 2.16
N ALA A 9 -3.69 50.24 3.29
CA ALA A 9 -2.89 49.49 4.26
C ALA A 9 -3.73 48.45 5.02
N ILE A 10 -4.97 48.81 5.39
CA ILE A 10 -5.90 47.90 6.05
C ILE A 10 -6.35 46.80 5.09
N TRP A 11 -6.67 47.15 3.84
CA TRP A 11 -7.07 46.17 2.82
C TRP A 11 -5.97 45.16 2.47
N LYS A 12 -4.70 45.60 2.40
CA LYS A 12 -3.54 44.70 2.21
C LYS A 12 -3.36 43.72 3.38
N ARG A 13 -3.58 44.16 4.62
CA ARG A 13 -3.48 43.29 5.80
C ARG A 13 -4.58 42.23 5.81
N PHE A 14 -5.81 42.57 5.43
CA PHE A 14 -6.90 41.62 5.27
C PHE A 14 -6.66 40.60 4.13
N LEU A 15 -6.06 41.03 3.02
CA LEU A 15 -5.68 40.12 1.92
C LEU A 15 -4.56 39.14 2.31
N LEU A 16 -3.56 39.59 3.09
CA LEU A 16 -2.49 38.71 3.56
C LEU A 16 -2.96 37.67 4.59
N THR A 17 -3.86 38.04 5.50
CA THR A 17 -4.40 37.10 6.50
C THR A 17 -5.30 36.04 5.88
N SER A 18 -6.05 36.38 4.83
CA SER A 18 -6.91 35.44 4.10
C SER A 18 -6.10 34.37 3.35
N LEU A 19 -4.99 34.77 2.70
CA LEU A 19 -4.13 33.82 1.99
C LEU A 19 -3.41 32.85 2.93
N ALA A 20 -2.99 33.29 4.12
CA ALA A 20 -2.36 32.42 5.12
C ALA A 20 -3.34 31.41 5.75
N ALA A 21 -4.61 31.79 5.95
CA ALA A 21 -5.64 30.88 6.45
C ALA A 21 -6.00 29.77 5.45
N LEU A 22 -5.87 30.04 4.14
CA LEU A 22 -6.17 29.06 3.09
C LEU A 22 -5.09 27.97 2.95
N VAL A 23 -3.82 28.31 3.24
CA VAL A 23 -2.68 27.35 3.20
C VAL A 23 -2.68 26.40 4.40
N LEU A 24 -3.18 26.83 5.57
CA LEU A 24 -3.26 25.98 6.76
C LEU A 24 -4.42 24.96 6.68
N ALA A 25 -5.48 25.29 5.93
CA ALA A 25 -6.65 24.41 5.74
C ALA A 25 -6.44 23.28 4.72
N SER A 26 -5.40 23.35 3.89
CA SER A 26 -5.14 22.38 2.81
C SER A 26 -4.20 21.23 3.20
N CYS A 27 -3.71 21.18 4.45
CA CYS A 27 -2.82 20.11 4.93
C CYS A 27 -3.57 18.92 5.59
N ALA A 28 -4.89 19.01 5.76
CA ALA A 28 -5.69 17.91 6.26
C ALA A 28 -6.44 17.23 5.10
N ILE A 29 -6.48 15.90 5.12
CA ILE A 29 -7.19 15.00 4.19
C ILE A 29 -6.33 14.48 3.03
N ILE A 30 -5.31 13.70 3.38
CA ILE A 30 -4.99 12.49 2.61
C ILE A 30 -5.31 11.33 3.56
N THR A 31 -6.57 10.91 3.57
CA THR A 31 -6.96 9.65 4.22
C THR A 31 -6.59 8.52 3.25
N PRO A 32 -5.56 7.70 3.53
CA PRO A 32 -5.31 6.53 2.69
C PRO A 32 -6.54 5.62 2.75
N ALA A 33 -6.93 5.06 1.61
CA ALA A 33 -7.93 4.02 1.55
C ALA A 33 -7.46 2.85 2.42
N SER A 34 -8.13 2.64 3.55
CA SER A 34 -7.84 1.53 4.44
C SER A 34 -8.52 0.28 3.87
N VAL A 35 -7.72 -0.66 3.39
CA VAL A 35 -8.19 -2.04 3.25
C VAL A 35 -8.34 -2.58 4.67
N SER A 36 -9.59 -2.72 5.12
CA SER A 36 -9.88 -3.45 6.33
C SER A 36 -9.53 -4.91 6.09
N ALA A 37 -8.32 -5.31 6.48
CA ALA A 37 -7.99 -6.72 6.65
C ALA A 37 -8.94 -7.23 7.74
N SER A 38 -9.96 -7.98 7.36
CA SER A 38 -10.86 -8.59 8.33
C SER A 38 -9.99 -9.44 9.27
N PRO A 39 -9.91 -9.13 10.57
CA PRO A 39 -9.17 -9.96 11.53
C PRO A 39 -9.85 -11.34 11.72
N ASP A 40 -11.00 -11.57 11.08
CA ASP A 40 -11.89 -12.71 11.25
C ASP A 40 -11.78 -13.78 10.16
N SER A 41 -10.83 -13.66 9.23
CA SER A 41 -10.52 -14.84 8.41
C SER A 41 -9.71 -15.80 9.27
N ASP A 42 -10.28 -16.93 9.67
CA ASP A 42 -9.61 -18.14 10.18
C ASP A 42 -8.60 -18.76 9.17
N TYR A 43 -8.16 -17.95 8.21
CA TYR A 43 -7.28 -18.34 7.13
C TYR A 43 -5.84 -18.34 7.65
N GLN A 44 -5.42 -19.50 8.13
CA GLN A 44 -4.03 -19.77 8.49
C GLN A 44 -3.26 -20.24 7.25
N VAL A 45 -2.35 -19.41 6.76
CA VAL A 45 -1.44 -19.79 5.67
C VAL A 45 -0.36 -20.73 6.22
N GLU A 46 -0.25 -21.93 5.67
CA GLU A 46 0.87 -22.82 5.97
C GLU A 46 2.10 -22.47 5.13
N ILE A 47 3.28 -22.37 5.75
CA ILE A 47 4.55 -22.18 5.03
C ILE A 47 5.21 -23.55 4.84
N ILE A 48 5.16 -24.04 3.60
CA ILE A 48 5.72 -25.33 3.21
C ILE A 48 7.10 -25.09 2.60
N GLU A 49 8.07 -25.92 2.99
CA GLU A 49 9.39 -25.97 2.38
C GLU A 49 9.48 -27.21 1.50
N SER A 50 9.90 -27.04 0.25
CA SER A 50 10.03 -28.11 -0.73
C SER A 50 11.25 -27.92 -1.61
N GLU A 51 11.79 -29.00 -2.16
CA GLU A 51 12.89 -28.94 -3.12
C GLU A 51 12.38 -29.27 -4.52
N SER A 52 12.73 -28.43 -5.50
CA SER A 52 12.45 -28.69 -6.90
C SER A 52 13.65 -28.25 -7.74
N SER A 53 14.06 -29.09 -8.69
CA SER A 53 15.16 -28.80 -9.62
C SER A 53 16.48 -28.35 -8.96
N GLY A 54 16.75 -28.82 -7.73
CA GLY A 54 17.94 -28.47 -6.96
C GLY A 54 17.85 -27.15 -6.19
N PHE A 55 16.67 -26.52 -6.13
CA PHE A 55 16.41 -25.33 -5.33
C PHE A 55 15.36 -25.62 -4.25
N THR A 56 15.64 -25.17 -3.03
CA THR A 56 14.67 -25.16 -1.93
C THR A 56 13.74 -23.96 -2.08
N HIS A 57 12.44 -24.16 -1.93
CA HIS A 57 11.40 -23.14 -1.98
C HIS A 57 10.60 -23.17 -0.67
N PRO A 58 10.35 -22.02 -0.02
CA PRO A 58 10.95 -20.70 -0.30
C PRO A 58 12.48 -20.73 -0.11
N GLY A 59 13.19 -20.01 -0.99
CA GLY A 59 14.63 -20.16 -1.23
C GLY A 59 15.43 -18.87 -1.12
N VAL A 60 16.18 -18.52 -2.16
CA VAL A 60 17.19 -17.44 -2.15
C VAL A 60 16.68 -16.17 -1.48
N GLY A 61 17.32 -15.80 -0.37
CA GLY A 61 17.04 -14.59 0.42
C GLY A 61 15.86 -14.70 1.39
N VAL A 62 15.02 -15.72 1.28
CA VAL A 62 13.81 -15.92 2.11
C VAL A 62 13.58 -17.42 2.33
N THR A 63 13.99 -17.93 3.49
CA THR A 63 13.74 -19.32 3.90
C THR A 63 12.43 -19.44 4.69
N LYS A 64 11.96 -20.66 4.91
CA LYS A 64 10.81 -20.92 5.80
C LYS A 64 11.01 -20.32 7.20
N SER A 65 12.19 -20.49 7.79
CA SER A 65 12.49 -19.99 9.13
C SER A 65 12.42 -18.46 9.23
N ILE A 66 12.85 -17.74 8.19
CA ILE A 66 12.75 -16.28 8.12
C ILE A 66 11.30 -15.84 8.06
N LEU A 67 10.47 -16.50 7.24
CA LEU A 67 9.05 -16.15 7.10
C LEU A 67 8.27 -16.40 8.40
N GLU A 68 8.52 -17.51 9.09
CA GLU A 68 7.85 -17.79 10.37
C GLU A 68 8.28 -16.83 11.48
N ASN A 69 9.56 -16.44 11.49
CA ASN A 69 10.05 -15.41 12.40
C ASN A 69 9.41 -14.04 12.09
N MET A 70 9.32 -13.66 10.82
CA MET A 70 8.64 -12.43 10.40
C MET A 70 7.16 -12.44 10.82
N ARG A 71 6.43 -13.54 10.58
CA ARG A 71 5.04 -13.71 11.04
C ARG A 71 4.93 -13.48 12.55
N THR A 72 5.82 -14.10 13.32
CA THR A 72 5.86 -13.94 14.78
C THR A 72 6.03 -12.47 15.17
N GLN A 73 6.93 -11.73 14.51
CA GLN A 73 7.19 -10.32 14.79
C GLN A 73 6.02 -9.41 14.42
N VAL A 74 5.36 -9.66 13.28
CA VAL A 74 4.15 -8.92 12.86
C VAL A 74 3.00 -9.14 13.83
N LEU A 75 2.74 -10.39 14.23
CA LEU A 75 1.70 -10.72 15.21
C LEU A 75 1.99 -10.09 16.58
N ALA A 76 3.26 -10.05 16.98
CA ALA A 76 3.72 -9.39 18.20
C ALA A 76 3.81 -7.85 18.07
N LYS A 77 3.39 -7.28 16.93
CA LYS A 77 3.42 -5.84 16.62
C LYS A 77 4.79 -5.18 16.86
N LYS A 78 5.87 -5.90 16.52
CA LYS A 78 7.25 -5.39 16.67
C LYS A 78 7.65 -4.53 15.48
N GLU A 79 8.31 -3.42 15.77
CA GLU A 79 8.91 -2.57 14.74
C GLU A 79 10.29 -3.09 14.30
N PRO A 80 10.70 -2.89 13.03
CA PRO A 80 9.99 -2.17 11.96
C PRO A 80 8.94 -3.01 11.19
N TRP A 81 8.74 -4.28 11.56
CA TRP A 81 7.92 -5.23 10.81
C TRP A 81 6.45 -4.86 10.75
N TYR A 82 5.90 -4.36 11.85
CA TYR A 82 4.47 -4.07 11.95
C TYR A 82 4.04 -2.87 11.10
N SER A 83 4.84 -1.79 11.09
CA SER A 83 4.56 -0.62 10.25
C SER A 83 4.68 -0.96 8.76
N TYR A 84 5.70 -1.72 8.35
CA TYR A 84 5.82 -2.16 6.96
C TYR A 84 4.70 -3.10 6.52
N TYR A 85 4.27 -4.02 7.38
CA TYR A 85 3.12 -4.88 7.09
C TYR A 85 1.86 -4.05 6.81
N GLN A 86 1.56 -3.05 7.65
CA GLN A 86 0.42 -2.16 7.43
C GLN A 86 0.54 -1.32 6.16
N ALA A 87 1.74 -0.84 5.83
CA ALA A 87 1.97 -0.10 4.59
C ALA A 87 1.76 -1.01 3.36
N MET A 88 2.15 -2.28 3.46
CA MET A 88 1.98 -3.26 2.39
C MET A 88 0.50 -3.60 2.16
N THR A 89 -0.32 -3.76 3.20
CA THR A 89 -1.74 -4.14 3.04
C THR A 89 -2.59 -3.08 2.32
N VAL A 90 -2.14 -1.82 2.29
CA VAL A 90 -2.81 -0.73 1.56
C VAL A 90 -2.15 -0.39 0.22
N SER A 91 -1.06 -1.08 -0.14
CA SER A 91 -0.38 -0.88 -1.42
C SER A 91 -1.24 -1.41 -2.57
N SER A 92 -1.24 -0.70 -3.70
CA SER A 92 -1.91 -1.16 -4.93
C SER A 92 -1.40 -2.53 -5.40
N ALA A 93 -0.12 -2.84 -5.13
CA ALA A 93 0.49 -4.12 -5.43
C ALA A 93 -0.06 -5.30 -4.60
N ALA A 94 -0.74 -5.03 -3.48
CA ALA A 94 -1.40 -6.06 -2.66
C ALA A 94 -2.87 -6.28 -3.05
N SER A 95 -3.36 -5.62 -4.12
CA SER A 95 -4.74 -5.79 -4.58
C SER A 95 -4.97 -7.19 -5.16
N LYS A 96 -6.18 -7.72 -4.96
CA LYS A 96 -6.65 -8.97 -5.58
C LYS A 96 -6.87 -8.85 -7.09
N THR A 97 -6.77 -7.64 -7.64
CA THR A 97 -6.99 -7.34 -9.06
C THR A 97 -5.73 -6.88 -9.77
N VAL A 98 -4.54 -7.07 -9.17
CA VAL A 98 -3.26 -6.83 -9.86
C VAL A 98 -3.11 -7.87 -10.97
N ALA A 99 -2.82 -7.40 -12.18
CA ALA A 99 -2.55 -8.23 -13.35
C ALA A 99 -1.20 -7.85 -13.97
N SER A 100 -0.57 -8.78 -14.68
CA SER A 100 0.69 -8.53 -15.36
C SER A 100 0.44 -7.73 -16.66
N SER A 101 1.36 -6.84 -17.03
CA SER A 101 1.29 -6.14 -18.32
C SER A 101 1.72 -7.01 -19.50
N HIS A 102 2.16 -8.24 -19.24
CA HIS A 102 2.67 -9.20 -20.22
C HIS A 102 1.81 -10.46 -20.30
N ASP A 103 0.54 -10.39 -19.88
CA ASP A 103 -0.45 -11.46 -20.12
C ASP A 103 -0.73 -11.56 -21.64
N HIS A 104 0.20 -12.14 -22.39
CA HIS A 104 -0.02 -12.49 -23.79
C HIS A 104 -0.76 -13.83 -23.81
N SER A 105 -2.03 -13.80 -24.18
CA SER A 105 -2.85 -14.99 -24.35
C SER A 105 -2.44 -15.72 -25.64
N ASP A 106 -1.48 -16.62 -25.58
CA ASP A 106 -1.32 -17.66 -26.61
C ASP A 106 -2.41 -18.70 -26.42
N LEU A 107 -3.61 -18.37 -26.90
CA LEU A 107 -4.78 -19.25 -26.85
C LEU A 107 -4.60 -20.38 -27.89
N VAL A 108 -4.01 -21.51 -27.48
CA VAL A 108 -4.28 -22.79 -28.15
C VAL A 108 -5.70 -23.19 -27.77
N SER A 109 -6.65 -23.03 -28.70
CA SER A 109 -8.02 -23.51 -28.53
C SER A 109 -8.07 -25.03 -28.65
N ASP A 110 -7.98 -25.75 -27.53
CA ASP A 110 -8.24 -27.19 -27.46
C ASP A 110 -9.60 -27.51 -26.82
N GLY A 111 -10.60 -26.63 -26.94
CA GLY A 111 -11.99 -26.94 -26.60
C GLY A 111 -12.27 -27.31 -25.12
N SER A 112 -11.30 -27.18 -24.22
CA SER A 112 -11.44 -27.55 -22.80
C SER A 112 -10.94 -26.43 -21.88
N GLY A 113 -11.48 -25.22 -22.05
CA GLY A 113 -11.30 -24.12 -21.11
C GLY A 113 -9.92 -23.46 -21.15
N SER A 114 -9.90 -22.14 -21.01
CA SER A 114 -8.67 -21.36 -21.00
C SER A 114 -7.93 -21.60 -19.68
N VAL A 115 -6.83 -22.34 -19.71
CA VAL A 115 -5.90 -22.47 -18.57
C VAL A 115 -4.82 -21.40 -18.72
N CYS A 116 -4.73 -20.47 -17.77
CA CYS A 116 -3.60 -19.57 -17.67
C CYS A 116 -2.38 -20.39 -17.23
N VAL A 117 -1.38 -20.52 -18.11
CA VAL A 117 -0.08 -21.12 -17.77
C VAL A 117 0.84 -19.98 -17.35
N PHE A 118 1.33 -20.03 -16.11
CA PHE A 118 2.40 -19.18 -15.60
C PHE A 118 3.77 -19.76 -15.97
#